data_AF-A0A382GYG3-F1
#
_entry.id   AF-A0A382GYG3-F1
#
_cell.length_a   1.000
_cell.length_b   1.000
_cell.length_c   1.000
_cell.angle_alpha   90.00
_cell.angle_beta   90.00
_cell.angle_gamma   90.00
#
_symmetry.space_group_name_H-M   'P 1'
#
loop_
_entity.id
_entity.type
_entity.pdbx_description
1 polymer ?
#
loop_
_entity_poly.entity_id
_entity_poly.type
_entity_poly.pdbx_seq_one_letter_code
_entity_poly.pdbx_strand_id
1 'polypeptide(L)'
;MIHKRNLTLLLIIILFNQQFDLNAQVSKQNFEILRLIRHEKFDLILPDAMRDNNIDMWIHVAKDGDPDPLDLDLGGNIDFTVTDTLGYYIFTDRGGDRIERALFGGSAERGLYDIFDTESRLRNFVKERDPKVIAVNMSKWLHAADGLSYMGYLRLTKVLGKKYTKRLISSENVVTDFRVRRVQSEIIAFANACEIQRQIQEEAIGRIQPGITTREDIGWWAEDQLILSAMVPRFGQNGSGPSVLYTEAKNLTKSKGTFGETTAGF
;
A
#
# COMPACT_ATOMS: atom_id res chain seq x y z
N MET A 1 -25.39 -18.64 49.42
CA MET A 1 -24.00 -18.59 48.91
C MET A 1 -23.87 -19.05 47.45
N ILE A 2 -24.63 -20.07 47.00
CA ILE A 2 -24.55 -20.65 45.65
C ILE A 2 -25.02 -19.68 44.53
N HIS A 3 -26.07 -18.88 44.76
CA HIS A 3 -26.57 -17.91 43.77
C HIS A 3 -25.59 -16.77 43.44
N LYS A 4 -24.84 -16.27 44.43
CA LYS A 4 -23.84 -15.21 44.20
C LYS A 4 -22.69 -15.72 43.33
N ARG A 5 -22.27 -16.98 43.50
CA ARG A 5 -21.18 -17.61 42.74
C ARG A 5 -21.53 -17.81 41.25
N ASN A 6 -22.79 -18.16 40.97
CA ASN A 6 -23.28 -18.31 39.59
C ASN A 6 -23.42 -16.97 38.87
N LEU A 7 -23.79 -15.90 39.58
CA LEU A 7 -23.89 -14.56 39.01
C LEU A 7 -22.49 -13.99 38.67
N THR A 8 -21.48 -14.24 39.52
CA THR A 8 -20.09 -13.85 39.22
C THR A 8 -19.53 -14.60 38.02
N LEU A 9 -19.82 -15.90 37.88
CA LEU A 9 -19.43 -16.70 36.70
C LEU A 9 -20.11 -16.20 35.42
N LEU A 10 -21.40 -15.83 35.47
CA LEU A 10 -22.11 -15.27 34.32
C LEU A 10 -21.54 -13.90 33.89
N LEU A 11 -21.19 -13.05 34.86
CA LEU A 11 -20.58 -11.74 34.57
C LEU A 11 -19.18 -11.88 33.95
N ILE A 12 -18.37 -12.83 34.43
CA ILE A 12 -17.05 -13.14 33.87
C ILE A 12 -17.18 -13.64 32.43
N ILE A 13 -18.18 -14.49 32.14
CA ILE A 13 -18.43 -14.98 30.78
C ILE A 13 -18.87 -13.84 29.84
N ILE A 14 -19.73 -12.93 30.30
CA ILE A 14 -20.18 -11.77 29.48
C ILE A 14 -18.99 -10.83 29.20
N LEU A 15 -18.13 -10.56 30.20
CA LEU A 15 -16.94 -9.74 30.01
C LEU A 15 -15.89 -10.41 29.10
N PHE A 16 -15.76 -11.73 29.14
CA PHE A 16 -14.87 -12.48 28.23
C PHE A 16 -15.36 -12.46 26.77
N ASN A 17 -16.67 -12.45 26.53
CA ASN A 17 -17.22 -12.42 25.17
C ASN A 17 -17.08 -11.04 24.49
N GLN A 18 -17.08 -9.94 25.25
CA GLN A 18 -16.91 -8.59 24.68
C GLN A 18 -15.49 -8.29 24.19
N GLN A 19 -14.47 -9.05 24.62
CA GLN A 19 -13.09 -8.87 24.14
C GLN A 19 -12.86 -9.44 22.74
N PHE A 20 -13.72 -10.33 22.23
CA PHE A 20 -13.53 -10.97 20.92
C PHE A 20 -14.01 -10.12 19.73
N ASP A 21 -14.90 -9.14 19.93
CA ASP A 21 -15.51 -8.37 18.82
C ASP A 21 -14.71 -7.14 18.37
N LEU A 22 -13.77 -6.62 19.19
CA LEU A 22 -13.02 -5.40 18.85
C LEU A 22 -11.98 -5.61 17.74
N ASN A 23 -11.36 -6.80 17.68
CA ASN A 23 -10.29 -7.08 16.73
C ASN A 23 -10.77 -7.23 15.28
N ALA A 24 -11.98 -7.77 15.05
CA ALA A 24 -12.54 -7.91 13.71
C ALA A 24 -13.00 -6.56 13.11
N GLN A 25 -13.37 -5.61 13.97
CA GLN A 25 -13.92 -4.32 13.54
C GLN A 25 -12.85 -3.42 12.88
N VAL A 26 -11.64 -3.38 13.42
CA VAL A 26 -10.53 -2.55 12.89
C VAL A 26 -10.07 -3.06 11.52
N SER A 27 -9.83 -4.37 11.38
CA SER A 27 -9.42 -4.95 10.09
C SER A 27 -10.48 -4.74 9.01
N LYS A 28 -11.76 -4.90 9.35
CA LYS A 28 -12.87 -4.62 8.43
C LYS A 28 -12.92 -3.14 8.04
N GLN A 29 -12.76 -2.23 8.99
CA GLN A 29 -12.74 -0.79 8.72
C GLN A 29 -11.58 -0.41 7.80
N ASN A 30 -10.37 -0.90 8.07
CA ASN A 30 -9.20 -0.66 7.22
C ASN A 30 -9.41 -1.20 5.81
N PHE A 31 -10.01 -2.38 5.68
CA PHE A 31 -10.40 -2.94 4.39
C PHE A 31 -11.37 -2.04 3.63
N GLU A 32 -12.45 -1.56 4.27
CA GLU A 32 -13.44 -0.69 3.61
C GLU A 32 -12.85 0.68 3.23
N ILE A 33 -11.97 1.25 4.07
CA ILE A 33 -11.25 2.49 3.76
C ILE A 33 -10.38 2.31 2.51
N LEU A 34 -9.56 1.26 2.49
CA LEU A 34 -8.66 1.00 1.36
C LEU A 34 -9.44 0.69 0.08
N ARG A 35 -10.53 -0.07 0.19
CA ARG A 35 -11.47 -0.33 -0.91
C ARG A 35 -12.05 0.97 -1.45
N LEU A 36 -12.57 1.86 -0.59
CA LEU A 36 -13.10 3.16 -0.99
C LEU A 36 -12.03 3.99 -1.72
N ILE A 37 -10.81 4.06 -1.18
CA ILE A 37 -9.68 4.75 -1.79
C ILE A 37 -9.41 4.21 -3.20
N ARG A 38 -9.31 2.89 -3.38
CA ARG A 38 -9.07 2.28 -4.70
C ARG A 38 -10.16 2.61 -5.70
N HIS A 39 -11.42 2.50 -5.29
CA HIS A 39 -12.55 2.86 -6.13
C HIS A 39 -12.49 4.33 -6.57
N GLU A 40 -12.32 5.27 -5.63
CA GLU A 40 -12.19 6.69 -5.95
C GLU A 40 -10.95 6.97 -6.82
N LYS A 41 -9.81 6.33 -6.56
CA LYS A 41 -8.60 6.45 -7.37
C LYS A 41 -8.86 6.03 -8.81
N PHE A 42 -9.50 4.89 -9.01
CA PHE A 42 -9.77 4.38 -10.33
C PHE A 42 -10.85 5.18 -11.06
N ASP A 43 -11.82 5.73 -10.33
CA ASP A 43 -12.94 6.50 -10.92
C ASP A 43 -12.55 7.96 -11.20
N LEU A 44 -11.76 8.59 -10.33
CA LEU A 44 -11.49 10.04 -10.38
C LEU A 44 -10.08 10.39 -10.87
N ILE A 45 -9.09 9.53 -10.66
CA ILE A 45 -7.67 9.87 -10.95
C ILE A 45 -7.13 9.11 -12.15
N LEU A 46 -7.42 7.81 -12.25
CA LEU A 46 -6.91 6.97 -13.33
C LEU A 46 -7.27 7.49 -14.74
N PRO A 47 -8.49 8.01 -15.02
CA PRO A 47 -8.81 8.55 -16.34
C PRO A 47 -7.86 9.68 -16.75
N ASP A 48 -7.67 10.67 -15.88
CA ASP A 48 -6.81 11.82 -16.16
C ASP A 48 -5.33 11.39 -16.24
N ALA A 49 -4.88 10.51 -15.35
CA ALA A 49 -3.51 10.00 -15.37
C ALA A 49 -3.18 9.29 -16.70
N MET A 50 -4.12 8.54 -17.28
CA MET A 50 -3.92 7.90 -18.58
C MET A 50 -4.00 8.91 -19.74
N ARG A 51 -4.98 9.81 -19.72
CA ARG A 51 -5.24 10.77 -20.79
C ARG A 51 -4.17 11.84 -20.92
N ASP A 52 -3.74 12.42 -19.79
CA ASP A 52 -2.67 13.42 -19.76
C ASP A 52 -1.36 12.86 -20.34
N ASN A 53 -1.16 11.55 -20.22
CA ASN A 53 0.00 10.83 -20.73
C ASN A 53 -0.21 10.19 -22.11
N ASN A 54 -1.36 10.40 -22.76
CA ASN A 54 -1.70 9.84 -24.07
C ASN A 54 -1.61 8.30 -24.13
N ILE A 55 -2.06 7.62 -23.08
CA ILE A 55 -2.03 6.16 -22.97
C ILE A 55 -3.41 5.58 -23.26
N ASP A 56 -3.50 4.77 -24.33
CA ASP A 56 -4.74 4.07 -24.67
C ASP A 56 -4.95 2.83 -23.77
N MET A 57 -3.86 2.18 -23.39
CA MET A 57 -3.89 0.99 -22.55
C MET A 57 -2.70 0.94 -21.61
N TRP A 58 -2.92 0.68 -20.33
CA TRP A 58 -1.87 0.37 -19.36
C TRP A 58 -1.99 -1.10 -18.95
N ILE A 59 -0.91 -1.86 -19.14
CA ILE A 59 -0.78 -3.25 -18.70
C ILE A 59 0.29 -3.30 -17.62
N HIS A 60 -0.12 -3.45 -16.36
CA HIS A 60 0.78 -3.68 -15.24
C HIS A 60 0.92 -5.17 -14.99
N VAL A 61 2.14 -5.69 -15.15
CA VAL A 61 2.43 -7.12 -15.01
C VAL A 61 2.95 -7.37 -13.60
N ALA A 62 2.31 -8.29 -12.89
CA ALA A 62 2.75 -8.77 -11.59
C ALA A 62 3.04 -10.28 -11.66
N LYS A 63 3.79 -10.81 -10.70
CA LYS A 63 4.24 -12.21 -10.69
C LYS A 63 3.99 -12.83 -9.32
N ASP A 64 3.66 -14.12 -9.28
CA ASP A 64 3.52 -14.83 -8.01
C ASP A 64 4.78 -14.75 -7.17
N GLY A 65 4.58 -14.62 -5.87
CA GLY A 65 5.67 -14.65 -4.90
C GLY A 65 6.70 -13.54 -5.09
N ASP A 66 6.45 -12.57 -5.98
CA ASP A 66 7.26 -11.39 -6.23
C ASP A 66 6.45 -10.16 -5.81
N PRO A 67 6.72 -9.59 -4.61
CA PRO A 67 5.93 -8.48 -4.09
C PRO A 67 5.92 -7.28 -5.04
N ASP A 68 4.75 -6.89 -5.52
CA ASP A 68 4.61 -5.77 -6.44
C ASP A 68 4.50 -4.42 -5.70
N PRO A 69 5.23 -3.37 -6.12
CA PRO A 69 5.15 -2.05 -5.48
C PRO A 69 3.78 -1.36 -5.51
N LEU A 70 2.88 -1.79 -6.41
CA LEU A 70 1.51 -1.29 -6.55
C LEU A 70 0.46 -2.29 -6.07
N ASP A 71 0.84 -3.36 -5.37
CA ASP A 71 -0.11 -4.39 -4.88
C ASP A 71 -1.27 -3.77 -4.07
N LEU A 72 -0.93 -2.88 -3.14
CA LEU A 72 -1.92 -2.15 -2.35
C LEU A 72 -2.78 -1.21 -3.21
N ASP A 73 -2.19 -0.56 -4.21
CA ASP A 73 -2.86 0.42 -5.06
C ASP A 73 -3.83 -0.26 -6.06
N LEU A 74 -3.48 -1.43 -6.58
CA LEU A 74 -4.23 -2.13 -7.64
C LEU A 74 -5.24 -3.16 -7.11
N GLY A 75 -5.10 -3.62 -5.87
CA GLY A 75 -6.15 -4.36 -5.15
C GLY A 75 -6.56 -5.71 -5.76
N GLY A 76 -5.71 -6.30 -6.59
CA GLY A 76 -5.85 -7.70 -7.00
C GLY A 76 -4.93 -8.61 -6.21
N ASN A 77 -5.23 -9.89 -6.29
CA ASN A 77 -4.43 -10.99 -5.81
C ASN A 77 -4.13 -11.87 -7.03
N ILE A 78 -2.87 -11.93 -7.43
CA ILE A 78 -2.47 -12.80 -8.52
C ILE A 78 -2.41 -14.22 -7.97
N ASP A 79 -3.29 -15.09 -8.47
CA ASP A 79 -3.50 -16.44 -7.97
C ASP A 79 -3.16 -17.45 -9.08
N PHE A 80 -2.47 -18.53 -8.72
CA PHE A 80 -1.79 -19.38 -9.69
C PHE A 80 -2.35 -20.78 -9.81
N THR A 81 -2.58 -21.15 -11.07
CA THR A 81 -2.46 -22.52 -11.55
C THR A 81 -1.08 -22.69 -12.20
N VAL A 82 -0.60 -23.94 -12.32
CA VAL A 82 0.78 -24.31 -12.73
C VAL A 82 1.25 -23.68 -14.06
N THR A 83 0.35 -23.18 -14.90
CA THR A 83 0.65 -22.61 -16.24
C THR A 83 0.78 -21.09 -16.29
N ASP A 84 0.12 -20.35 -15.40
CA ASP A 84 -0.11 -18.92 -15.60
C ASP A 84 0.68 -18.07 -14.61
N THR A 85 2.00 -18.23 -14.49
CA THR A 85 2.89 -17.52 -13.49
C THR A 85 2.94 -15.98 -13.55
N LEU A 86 2.16 -15.31 -14.41
CA LEU A 86 2.02 -13.85 -14.44
C LEU A 86 0.56 -13.42 -14.33
N GLY A 87 0.34 -12.31 -13.62
CA GLY A 87 -0.91 -11.56 -13.60
C GLY A 87 -0.82 -10.28 -14.42
N TYR A 88 -1.93 -9.87 -15.02
CA TYR A 88 -2.01 -8.64 -15.82
C TYR A 88 -3.17 -7.78 -15.35
N TYR A 89 -2.86 -6.67 -14.70
CA TYR A 89 -3.80 -5.59 -14.48
C TYR A 89 -3.86 -4.74 -15.75
N ILE A 90 -5.05 -4.58 -16.32
CA ILE A 90 -5.23 -3.91 -17.61
C ILE A 90 -6.25 -2.80 -17.46
N PHE A 91 -5.84 -1.60 -17.85
CA PHE A 91 -6.66 -0.41 -17.89
C PHE A 91 -6.73 0.07 -19.33
N THR A 92 -7.93 0.24 -19.88
CA THR A 92 -8.11 0.66 -21.27
C THR A 92 -8.99 1.90 -21.35
N ASP A 93 -8.47 2.99 -21.93
CA ASP A 93 -9.28 4.15 -22.26
C ASP A 93 -10.08 3.87 -23.54
N ARG A 94 -11.40 3.87 -23.39
CA ARG A 94 -12.36 3.67 -24.49
C ARG A 94 -12.91 4.99 -25.03
N GLY A 95 -12.45 6.13 -24.48
CA GLY A 95 -12.92 7.48 -24.81
C GLY A 95 -14.24 7.89 -24.15
N GLY A 96 -14.78 7.08 -23.22
CA GLY A 96 -15.96 7.40 -22.41
C GLY A 96 -15.58 7.98 -21.04
N ASP A 97 -16.52 8.15 -20.13
CA ASP A 97 -16.23 8.78 -18.83
C ASP A 97 -15.31 7.93 -17.93
N ARG A 98 -15.33 6.61 -18.10
CA ARG A 98 -14.62 5.65 -17.26
C ARG A 98 -13.63 4.80 -18.05
N ILE A 99 -12.52 4.45 -17.40
CA ILE A 99 -11.53 3.48 -17.87
C ILE A 99 -12.03 2.05 -17.66
N GLU A 100 -11.97 1.21 -18.71
CA GLU A 100 -12.27 -0.23 -18.64
C GLU A 100 -11.17 -0.94 -17.83
N ARG A 101 -11.57 -1.80 -16.88
CA ARG A 101 -10.65 -2.46 -15.95
C ARG A 101 -10.74 -3.96 -16.10
N ALA A 102 -9.63 -4.62 -16.40
CA ALA A 102 -9.56 -6.07 -16.48
C ALA A 102 -8.39 -6.63 -15.67
N LEU A 103 -8.55 -7.85 -15.15
CA LEU A 103 -7.51 -8.59 -14.47
C LEU A 103 -7.39 -9.98 -15.08
N PHE A 104 -6.22 -10.31 -15.60
CA PHE A 104 -5.95 -11.62 -16.18
C PHE A 104 -4.99 -12.40 -15.27
N GLY A 105 -5.30 -13.66 -14.97
CA GLY A 105 -4.46 -14.51 -14.12
C GLY A 105 -4.53 -14.17 -12.63
N GLY A 106 -5.67 -13.67 -12.14
CA GLY A 106 -5.84 -13.34 -10.72
C GLY A 106 -7.29 -13.09 -10.33
N SER A 107 -7.47 -12.74 -9.07
CA SER A 107 -8.74 -12.32 -8.48
C SER A 107 -8.59 -10.92 -7.90
N ALA A 108 -9.69 -10.25 -7.59
CA ALA A 108 -9.65 -8.93 -6.96
C ALA A 108 -10.87 -8.72 -6.08
N GLU A 109 -10.82 -7.65 -5.28
CA GLU A 109 -11.98 -7.23 -4.51
C GLU A 109 -13.20 -6.94 -5.43
N ARG A 110 -14.40 -7.23 -4.92
CA ARG A 110 -15.62 -7.11 -5.71
C ARG A 110 -15.84 -5.67 -6.17
N GLY A 111 -16.03 -5.53 -7.49
CA GLY A 111 -16.37 -4.27 -8.14
C GLY A 111 -15.17 -3.42 -8.58
N LEU A 112 -13.94 -3.85 -8.29
CA LEU A 112 -12.75 -3.10 -8.66
C LEU A 112 -12.38 -3.29 -10.15
N TYR A 113 -12.59 -4.51 -10.68
CA TYR A 113 -12.40 -4.87 -12.08
C TYR A 113 -13.70 -5.37 -12.71
N ASP A 114 -13.87 -5.11 -14.00
CA ASP A 114 -15.05 -5.49 -14.78
C ASP A 114 -14.90 -6.88 -15.40
N ILE A 115 -13.67 -7.23 -15.79
CA ILE A 115 -13.38 -8.38 -16.63
C ILE A 115 -12.28 -9.21 -15.96
N PHE A 116 -12.52 -10.52 -15.86
CA PHE A 116 -11.56 -11.50 -15.36
C PHE A 116 -11.35 -12.58 -16.43
N ASP A 117 -10.09 -12.90 -16.75
CA ASP A 117 -9.76 -13.93 -17.74
C ASP A 117 -8.34 -14.51 -17.51
N THR A 118 -7.83 -15.27 -18.46
CA THR A 118 -6.53 -15.94 -18.45
C THR A 118 -5.59 -15.34 -19.50
N GLU A 119 -4.28 -15.49 -19.32
CA GLU A 119 -3.27 -15.00 -20.26
C GLU A 119 -3.55 -15.42 -21.72
N SER A 120 -4.10 -16.62 -21.92
CA SER A 120 -4.45 -17.16 -23.24
C SER A 120 -5.37 -16.24 -24.05
N ARG A 121 -6.21 -15.44 -23.38
CA ARG A 121 -7.16 -14.49 -24.00
C ARG A 121 -6.59 -13.08 -24.15
N LEU A 122 -5.45 -12.78 -23.52
CA LEU A 122 -4.86 -11.43 -23.46
C LEU A 122 -4.67 -10.82 -24.86
N ARG A 123 -4.14 -11.60 -25.80
CA ARG A 123 -3.92 -11.12 -27.17
C ARG A 123 -5.23 -10.73 -27.87
N ASN A 124 -6.28 -11.51 -27.68
CA ASN A 124 -7.58 -11.23 -28.30
C ASN A 124 -8.21 -10.00 -27.67
N PHE A 125 -8.14 -9.88 -26.33
CA PHE A 125 -8.56 -8.69 -25.60
C PHE A 125 -7.88 -7.43 -26.16
N VAL A 126 -6.54 -7.43 -26.25
CA VAL A 126 -5.78 -6.29 -26.81
C VAL A 126 -6.15 -6.04 -28.28
N LYS A 127 -6.36 -7.10 -29.07
CA LYS A 127 -6.70 -6.98 -30.49
C LYS A 127 -8.07 -6.33 -30.73
N GLU A 128 -9.06 -6.61 -29.90
CA GLU A 128 -10.40 -6.03 -29.99
C GLU A 128 -10.39 -4.52 -29.68
N ARG A 129 -9.50 -4.06 -28.79
CA ARG A 129 -9.35 -2.63 -28.47
C ARG A 129 -8.40 -1.89 -29.42
N ASP A 130 -7.45 -2.60 -30.04
CA ASP A 130 -6.40 -2.08 -30.94
C ASP A 130 -5.71 -0.78 -30.46
N PRO A 131 -5.18 -0.73 -29.21
CA PRO A 131 -4.58 0.48 -28.63
C PRO A 131 -3.34 0.92 -29.42
N LYS A 132 -3.18 2.22 -29.66
CA LYS A 132 -2.02 2.81 -30.36
C LYS A 132 -0.82 2.96 -29.42
N VAL A 133 -1.05 3.26 -28.15
CA VAL A 133 -0.02 3.40 -27.10
C VAL A 133 -0.34 2.46 -25.93
N ILE A 134 0.61 1.58 -25.60
CA ILE A 134 0.47 0.62 -24.51
C ILE A 134 1.56 0.88 -23.47
N ALA A 135 1.21 1.33 -22.28
CA ALA A 135 2.15 1.50 -21.18
C ALA A 135 2.35 0.18 -20.42
N VAL A 136 3.60 -0.12 -20.06
CA VAL A 136 3.97 -1.27 -19.21
C VAL A 136 4.94 -0.86 -18.11
N ASN A 137 4.94 -1.59 -17.00
CA ASN A 137 5.72 -1.31 -15.78
C ASN A 137 7.22 -1.59 -15.94
N MET A 138 7.84 -0.90 -16.90
CA MET A 138 9.28 -0.68 -17.01
C MET A 138 9.57 0.80 -16.77
N SER A 139 10.60 1.13 -16.00
CA SER A 139 10.98 2.52 -15.73
C SER A 139 12.49 2.62 -15.54
N LYS A 140 13.06 3.80 -15.81
CA LYS A 140 14.50 4.03 -15.55
C LYS A 140 14.76 4.54 -14.14
N TRP A 141 13.77 5.14 -13.50
CA TRP A 141 13.95 5.91 -12.28
C TRP A 141 12.90 5.63 -11.20
N LEU A 142 11.67 5.30 -11.59
CA LEU A 142 10.58 5.05 -10.69
C LEU A 142 10.47 3.55 -10.39
N HIS A 143 11.01 3.14 -9.24
CA HIS A 143 10.94 1.75 -8.76
C HIS A 143 9.51 1.18 -8.74
N ALA A 144 8.52 2.02 -8.43
CA ALA A 144 7.11 1.62 -8.41
C ALA A 144 6.54 1.26 -9.80
N ALA A 145 7.22 1.66 -10.88
CA ALA A 145 6.85 1.38 -12.26
C ALA A 145 7.91 0.53 -12.98
N ASP A 146 8.81 -0.15 -12.25
CA ASP A 146 9.88 -0.99 -12.81
C ASP A 146 9.79 -2.46 -12.35
N GLY A 147 8.56 -2.96 -12.20
CA GLY A 147 8.30 -4.34 -11.74
C GLY A 147 8.39 -5.39 -12.86
N LEU A 148 8.42 -5.00 -14.13
CA LEU A 148 8.41 -5.95 -15.24
C LEU A 148 9.78 -6.60 -15.43
N SER A 149 9.95 -7.81 -14.86
CA SER A 149 11.14 -8.62 -15.11
C SER A 149 11.37 -8.90 -16.59
N TYR A 150 12.64 -9.12 -16.98
CA TYR A 150 13.00 -9.44 -18.37
C TYR A 150 12.25 -10.67 -18.91
N MET A 151 12.07 -11.71 -18.09
CA MET A 151 11.29 -12.89 -18.47
C MET A 151 9.79 -12.58 -18.63
N GLY A 152 9.24 -11.72 -17.76
CA GLY A 152 7.88 -11.20 -17.91
C GLY A 152 7.70 -10.43 -19.22
N TYR A 153 8.67 -9.59 -19.57
CA TYR A 153 8.68 -8.85 -20.84
C TYR A 153 8.72 -9.78 -22.05
N LEU A 154 9.59 -10.80 -22.04
CA LEU A 154 9.65 -11.78 -23.13
C LEU A 154 8.33 -12.56 -23.30
N ARG A 155 7.68 -12.94 -22.19
CA ARG A 155 6.38 -13.62 -22.20
C ARG A 155 5.28 -12.70 -22.74
N LEU A 156 5.17 -11.48 -22.20
CA LEU A 156 4.22 -10.47 -22.64
C LEU A 156 4.36 -10.17 -24.14
N THR A 157 5.58 -9.89 -24.60
CA THR A 157 5.83 -9.57 -26.02
C THR A 157 5.56 -10.75 -26.95
N LYS A 158 5.78 -11.98 -26.50
CA LYS A 158 5.37 -13.19 -27.23
C LYS A 158 3.85 -13.29 -27.35
N VAL A 159 3.11 -13.05 -26.26
CA VAL A 159 1.63 -13.10 -26.24
C VAL A 159 1.03 -12.00 -27.10
N LEU A 160 1.49 -10.76 -26.95
CA LEU A 160 0.98 -9.61 -27.71
C LEU A 160 1.33 -9.70 -29.20
N GLY A 161 2.54 -10.18 -29.52
CA GLY A 161 3.07 -10.28 -30.87
C GLY A 161 3.55 -8.94 -31.45
N LYS A 162 4.27 -9.02 -32.58
CA LYS A 162 5.06 -7.91 -33.15
C LYS A 162 4.30 -6.59 -33.33
N LYS A 163 3.01 -6.62 -33.65
CA LYS A 163 2.19 -5.41 -33.87
C LYS A 163 2.11 -4.56 -32.60
N TYR A 164 1.72 -5.16 -31.49
CA TYR A 164 1.49 -4.47 -30.21
C TYR A 164 2.79 -4.29 -29.42
N THR A 165 3.76 -5.19 -29.56
CA THR A 165 5.09 -5.00 -28.97
C THR A 165 5.75 -3.69 -29.41
N LYS A 166 5.57 -3.27 -30.66
CA LYS A 166 6.10 -2.00 -31.17
C LYS A 166 5.45 -0.75 -30.58
N ARG A 167 4.33 -0.91 -29.86
CA ARG A 167 3.54 0.16 -29.24
C ARG A 167 3.77 0.26 -27.74
N LEU A 168 4.63 -0.61 -27.18
CA LEU A 168 4.96 -0.61 -25.77
C LEU A 168 5.81 0.62 -25.43
N ILE A 169 5.41 1.32 -24.38
CA ILE A 169 6.17 2.41 -23.74
C ILE A 169 6.23 2.17 -22.23
N SER A 170 7.07 2.94 -21.55
CA SER A 170 7.14 2.95 -20.09
C SER A 170 5.85 3.49 -19.47
N SER A 171 5.41 2.90 -18.35
CA SER A 171 4.32 3.42 -17.52
C SER A 171 4.77 4.41 -16.45
N GLU A 172 6.03 4.87 -16.49
CA GLU A 172 6.62 5.76 -15.47
C GLU A 172 5.74 6.98 -15.19
N ASN A 173 5.30 7.71 -16.22
CA ASN A 173 4.51 8.92 -16.03
C ASN A 173 3.09 8.63 -15.57
N VAL A 174 2.40 7.62 -16.12
CA VAL A 174 1.04 7.27 -15.67
C VAL A 174 1.02 6.78 -14.24
N VAL A 175 2.00 5.97 -13.83
CA VAL A 175 2.11 5.52 -12.43
C VAL A 175 2.44 6.71 -11.53
N THR A 176 3.29 7.64 -11.96
CA THR A 176 3.58 8.88 -11.23
C THR A 176 2.30 9.68 -11.00
N ASP A 177 1.57 10.02 -12.06
CA ASP A 177 0.34 10.80 -11.96
C ASP A 177 -0.74 10.09 -11.15
N PHE A 178 -0.88 8.78 -11.34
CA PHE A 178 -1.85 7.96 -10.62
C PHE A 178 -1.59 7.97 -9.10
N ARG A 179 -0.32 7.87 -8.66
CA ARG A 179 0.02 7.83 -7.23
C ARG A 179 0.14 9.20 -6.56
N VAL A 180 0.55 10.23 -7.29
CA VAL A 180 0.79 11.56 -6.72
C VAL A 180 -0.52 12.31 -6.46
N ARG A 181 -1.48 12.23 -7.38
CA ARG A 181 -2.79 12.86 -7.20
C ARG A 181 -3.50 12.16 -6.04
N ARG A 182 -4.28 12.87 -5.22
CA ARG A 182 -4.97 12.29 -4.07
C ARG A 182 -6.48 12.46 -4.19
N VAL A 183 -7.22 11.44 -3.77
CA VAL A 183 -8.66 11.56 -3.54
C VAL A 183 -8.94 11.98 -2.09
N GLN A 184 -10.16 12.44 -1.82
CA GLN A 184 -10.51 12.96 -0.50
C GLN A 184 -10.41 11.88 0.59
N SER A 185 -10.78 10.63 0.27
CA SER A 185 -10.67 9.51 1.19
C SER A 185 -9.22 9.20 1.59
N GLU A 186 -8.25 9.33 0.68
CA GLU A 186 -6.82 9.19 0.99
C GLU A 186 -6.35 10.29 1.96
N ILE A 187 -6.77 11.53 1.72
CA ILE A 187 -6.40 12.67 2.57
C ILE A 187 -6.96 12.48 3.98
N ILE A 188 -8.21 12.02 4.11
CA ILE A 188 -8.84 11.74 5.40
C ILE A 188 -8.12 10.58 6.11
N ALA A 189 -7.84 9.49 5.42
CA ALA A 189 -7.12 8.35 5.99
C ALA A 189 -5.72 8.76 6.47
N PHE A 190 -5.02 9.58 5.69
CA PHE A 190 -3.71 10.12 6.07
C PHE A 190 -3.81 11.08 7.27
N ALA A 191 -4.80 11.97 7.31
CA ALA A 191 -5.02 12.85 8.45
C ALA A 191 -5.28 12.07 9.75
N ASN A 192 -6.07 11.00 9.69
CA ASN A 192 -6.30 10.11 10.83
C ASN A 192 -5.00 9.43 11.29
N ALA A 193 -4.18 8.94 10.35
CA ALA A 193 -2.87 8.39 10.64
C ALA A 193 -1.94 9.42 11.32
N CYS A 194 -1.94 10.67 10.85
CA CYS A 194 -1.19 11.75 11.49
C CYS A 194 -1.69 12.07 12.91
N GLU A 195 -2.99 12.04 13.15
CA GLU A 195 -3.54 12.29 14.48
C GLU A 195 -3.16 11.19 15.48
N ILE A 196 -3.19 9.91 15.08
CA ILE A 196 -2.70 8.80 15.91
C ILE A 196 -1.22 9.02 16.25
N GLN A 197 -0.39 9.31 15.24
CA GLN A 197 1.03 9.58 15.46
C GLN A 197 1.27 10.77 16.39
N ARG A 198 0.48 11.84 16.26
CA ARG A 198 0.56 13.03 17.12
C ARG A 198 0.27 12.68 18.58
N GLN A 199 -0.77 11.87 18.84
CA GLN A 199 -1.12 11.41 20.19
C GLN A 199 -0.01 10.55 20.80
N ILE A 200 0.51 9.57 20.04
CA ILE A 200 1.63 8.72 20.48
C ILE A 200 2.87 9.58 20.79
N GLN A 201 3.16 10.58 19.96
CA GLN A 201 4.30 11.47 20.16
C GLN A 201 4.14 12.37 21.39
N GLU A 202 2.94 12.92 21.61
CA GLU A 202 2.65 13.74 22.79
C GLU A 202 2.85 12.93 24.09
N GLU A 203 2.34 11.70 24.11
CA GLU A 203 2.55 10.79 25.23
C GLU A 203 4.02 10.36 25.39
N ALA A 204 4.72 10.09 24.29
CA ALA A 204 6.14 9.76 24.31
C ALA A 204 6.96 10.85 25.00
N ILE A 205 6.73 12.12 24.63
CA ILE A 205 7.42 13.26 25.21
C ILE A 205 7.07 13.40 26.71
N GLY A 206 5.80 13.21 27.08
CA GLY A 206 5.37 13.27 28.48
C GLY A 206 5.99 12.20 29.40
N ARG A 207 6.49 11.10 28.83
CA ARG A 207 7.17 10.03 29.60
C ARG A 207 8.65 10.29 29.87
N ILE A 208 9.27 11.29 29.24
CA ILE A 208 10.71 11.54 29.36
C ILE A 208 11.04 12.05 30.76
N GLN A 209 11.90 11.30 31.46
CA GLN A 209 12.53 11.74 32.71
C GLN A 209 13.99 12.10 32.44
N PRO A 210 14.38 13.39 32.58
CA PRO A 210 15.73 13.84 32.28
C PRO A 210 16.80 13.03 33.02
N GLY A 211 17.83 12.58 32.28
CA GLY A 211 18.93 11.80 32.84
C GLY A 211 18.59 10.35 33.22
N ILE A 212 17.33 9.91 33.08
CA ILE A 212 16.87 8.55 33.38
C ILE A 212 16.42 7.86 32.08
N THR A 213 15.43 8.44 31.39
CA THR A 213 14.84 7.83 30.20
C THR A 213 15.80 7.89 29.02
N THR A 214 16.02 6.77 28.34
CA THR A 214 16.84 6.74 27.13
C THR A 214 15.98 6.99 25.89
N ARG A 215 16.64 7.36 24.79
CA ARG A 215 15.98 7.53 23.48
C ARG A 215 15.43 6.21 22.94
N GLU A 216 16.07 5.10 23.30
CA GLU A 216 15.67 3.76 22.90
C GLU A 216 14.40 3.32 23.63
N ASP A 217 14.28 3.58 24.94
CA ASP A 217 13.07 3.27 25.72
C ASP A 217 11.83 3.92 25.10
N ILE A 218 11.94 5.20 24.72
CA ILE A 218 10.85 5.94 24.08
C ILE A 218 10.57 5.43 22.67
N GLY A 219 11.61 5.10 21.93
CA GLY A 219 11.50 4.59 20.55
C GLY A 219 10.76 3.27 20.47
N TRP A 220 11.16 2.29 21.27
CA TRP A 220 10.48 0.99 21.35
C TRP A 220 9.08 1.12 21.92
N TRP A 221 8.89 1.94 22.96
CA TRP A 221 7.55 2.19 23.49
C TRP A 221 6.61 2.78 22.43
N ALA A 222 7.08 3.72 21.61
CA ALA A 222 6.29 4.30 20.52
C ALA A 222 6.00 3.29 19.40
N GLU A 223 6.93 2.38 19.09
CA GLU A 223 6.65 1.26 18.16
C GLU A 223 5.52 0.37 18.67
N ASP A 224 5.54 -0.01 19.95
CA ASP A 224 4.49 -0.82 20.54
C ASP A 224 3.12 -0.14 20.40
N GLN A 225 3.04 1.17 20.64
CA GLN A 225 1.79 1.91 20.46
C GLN A 225 1.32 1.98 19.01
N LEU A 226 2.26 2.13 18.06
CA LEU A 226 1.94 2.12 16.64
C LEU A 226 1.36 0.76 16.21
N ILE A 227 1.96 -0.34 16.66
CA ILE A 227 1.47 -1.70 16.41
C ILE A 227 0.06 -1.87 17.01
N LEU A 228 -0.13 -1.46 18.27
CA LEU A 228 -1.43 -1.52 18.94
C LEU A 228 -2.50 -0.66 18.25
N SER A 229 -2.08 0.39 17.56
CA SER A 229 -2.95 1.28 16.76
C SER A 229 -3.13 0.79 15.31
N ALA A 230 -2.73 -0.45 15.00
CA ALA A 230 -2.77 -1.05 13.66
C ALA A 230 -1.98 -0.27 12.59
N MET A 231 -0.94 0.44 12.99
CA MET A 231 0.00 1.12 12.09
C MET A 231 1.26 0.29 11.88
N VAL A 232 1.94 0.49 10.75
CA VAL A 232 3.20 -0.21 10.45
C VAL A 232 4.36 0.56 11.10
N PRO A 233 5.06 -0.01 12.09
CA PRO A 233 6.20 0.63 12.74
C PRO A 233 7.42 0.68 11.81
N ARG A 234 8.33 1.64 12.01
CA ARG A 234 9.53 1.85 11.16
C ARG A 234 10.80 2.26 11.92
N PHE A 235 10.74 2.43 13.24
CA PHE A 235 11.89 2.82 14.05
C PHE A 235 13.00 1.78 13.98
N GLY A 236 12.68 0.48 14.05
CA GLY A 236 13.64 -0.62 13.93
C GLY A 236 14.24 -0.81 12.52
N GLN A 237 13.58 -0.33 11.47
CA GLN A 237 14.04 -0.53 10.08
C GLN A 237 15.08 0.50 9.62
N ASN A 238 15.03 1.72 10.15
CA ASN A 238 15.88 2.83 9.70
C ASN A 238 16.91 3.28 10.76
N GLY A 239 16.94 2.65 11.94
CA GLY A 239 17.85 3.04 13.03
C GLY A 239 17.78 4.54 13.33
N SER A 240 16.60 5.14 13.16
CA SER A 240 16.38 6.58 13.24
C SER A 240 15.36 6.85 14.33
N GLY A 241 15.84 6.90 15.57
CA GLY A 241 15.03 7.33 16.70
C GLY A 241 15.00 8.84 16.85
N PRO A 242 14.14 9.37 17.76
CA PRO A 242 14.17 10.77 18.13
C PRO A 242 15.61 11.21 18.39
N SER A 243 16.11 12.21 17.66
CA SER A 243 17.51 12.61 17.70
C SER A 243 17.64 14.12 17.58
N VAL A 244 18.65 14.69 18.23
CA VAL A 244 19.01 16.09 18.04
C VAL A 244 19.88 16.18 16.80
N LEU A 245 19.28 16.61 15.69
CA LEU A 245 20.01 16.83 14.43
C LEU A 245 20.84 18.12 14.47
N TYR A 246 20.40 19.11 15.26
CA TYR A 246 21.05 20.40 15.41
C TYR A 246 20.84 20.98 16.82
N THR A 247 21.90 21.53 17.41
CA THR A 247 21.84 22.30 18.67
C THR A 247 22.87 23.42 18.64
N GLU A 248 22.46 24.63 19.05
CA GLU A 248 23.36 25.78 19.26
C GLU A 248 24.04 25.75 20.63
N ALA A 249 23.66 24.82 21.52
CA ALA A 249 24.25 24.69 22.83
C ALA A 249 25.71 24.20 22.73
N LYS A 250 26.64 25.06 23.18
CA LYS A 250 28.09 24.89 23.01
C LYS A 250 28.71 23.67 23.74
N ASN A 251 27.98 23.02 24.66
CA ASN A 251 28.55 22.06 25.63
C ASN A 251 27.70 20.80 25.86
N LEU A 252 27.26 20.10 24.81
CA LEU A 252 26.81 18.70 24.96
C LEU A 252 27.94 17.77 24.52
N THR A 253 28.70 17.26 25.49
CA THR A 253 29.69 16.21 25.27
C THR A 253 28.99 14.88 24.98
N LYS A 254 28.87 14.55 23.68
CA LYS A 254 28.27 13.35 23.02
C LYS A 254 26.77 13.48 22.64
N SER A 255 26.31 13.12 21.43
CA SER A 255 26.98 12.63 20.21
C SER A 255 26.32 13.22 18.96
N LYS A 256 27.13 13.64 17.99
CA LYS A 256 26.75 13.53 16.58
C LYS A 256 26.89 12.06 16.23
N GLY A 257 25.78 11.40 15.96
CA GLY A 257 25.75 10.10 15.28
C GLY A 257 25.67 8.87 16.20
N THR A 258 24.86 7.94 15.70
CA THR A 258 24.67 6.53 16.09
C THR A 258 23.94 6.21 17.41
N PHE A 259 23.07 5.20 17.29
CA PHE A 259 22.28 4.52 18.32
C PHE A 259 23.10 4.15 19.56
N GLY A 260 22.50 4.26 20.76
CA GLY A 260 23.09 3.82 22.03
C GLY A 260 22.40 4.43 23.26
N GLU A 261 22.77 3.90 24.46
CA GLU A 261 22.35 4.19 25.86
C GLU A 261 22.49 5.67 26.32
N THR A 262 22.30 6.63 25.42
CA THR A 262 22.33 8.04 25.78
C THR A 262 20.98 8.41 26.37
N THR A 263 21.01 8.78 27.64
CA THR A 263 19.87 9.34 28.35
C THR A 263 19.44 10.64 27.66
N ALA A 264 18.13 10.86 27.58
CA ALA A 264 17.59 12.12 27.10
C ALA A 264 17.95 13.21 28.13
N GLY A 265 18.99 13.99 27.80
CA GLY A 265 19.33 15.23 28.49
C GLY A 265 18.94 16.40 27.60
N PHE A 266 18.08 17.27 28.11
CA PHE A 266 17.98 18.65 27.63
C PHE A 266 19.08 19.48 28.30
#